data_AF-A0A7W9B921-F1
#
_entry.id   AF-A0A7W9B921-F1
#
_cell.length_a   1.000
_cell.length_b   1.000
_cell.length_c   1.000
_cell.angle_alpha   90.00
_cell.angle_beta   90.00
_cell.angle_gamma   90.00
#
_symmetry.space_group_name_H-M   'P 1'
#
loop_
_entity.id
_entity.type
_entity.pdbx_description
1 polymer ?
#
loop_
_entity_poly.entity_id
_entity_poly.type
_entity_poly.pdbx_seq_one_letter_code
_entity_poly.pdbx_strand_id
1 'polypeptide(L)' 'MADKDPQDTEILAAIGENGIDPQQLINTLLGAEYPMSAIIEALQRAIERGKISLASDGMVVAVKREFANAA' A
#
# COMPACT_ATOMS: atom_id res chain seq x y z
N MET A 1 -9.65 13.46 15.50
CA MET A 1 -9.00 13.31 14.19
C MET A 1 -7.61 12.78 14.47
N ALA A 2 -7.30 11.56 14.02
CA ALA A 2 -6.04 10.92 14.35
C ALA A 2 -4.92 11.59 13.53
N ASP A 3 -4.01 12.29 14.20
CA ASP A 3 -2.70 12.71 13.64
C ASP A 3 -1.80 11.48 13.44
N LYS A 4 -2.28 10.48 12.69
CA LYS A 4 -1.59 9.22 12.50
C LYS A 4 -1.67 8.81 11.04
N ASP A 5 -0.52 8.63 10.41
CA ASP A 5 -0.44 8.04 9.08
C ASP A 5 -0.77 6.55 9.10
N PRO A 6 -1.31 6.01 7.99
CA PRO A 6 -1.35 4.57 7.77
C PRO A 6 0.05 3.96 7.96
N GLN A 7 0.12 2.91 8.77
CA GLN A 7 1.35 2.14 8.96
C GLN A 7 1.52 1.14 7.79
N ASP A 8 2.77 0.76 7.51
CA ASP A 8 3.09 -0.21 6.46
C ASP A 8 2.29 -1.52 6.64
N THR A 9 2.06 -1.95 7.90
CA THR A 9 1.25 -3.15 8.21
C THR A 9 -0.22 -2.99 7.85
N GLU A 10 -0.78 -1.78 8.01
CA GLU A 10 -2.19 -1.49 7.68
C GLU A 10 -2.37 -1.44 6.16
N ILE A 11 -1.40 -0.85 5.45
CA ILE A 11 -1.37 -0.83 3.98
C ILE A 11 -1.24 -2.26 3.43
N LEU A 12 -0.32 -3.06 3.96
CA LEU A 12 -0.13 -4.45 3.53
C LEU A 12 -1.36 -5.32 3.82
N ALA A 13 -2.03 -5.11 4.96
CA ALA A 13 -3.27 -5.80 5.28
C ALA A 13 -4.39 -5.43 4.31
N ALA A 14 -4.51 -4.16 3.92
CA ALA A 14 -5.50 -3.69 2.96
C ALA A 14 -5.26 -4.25 1.54
N ILE A 15 -4.00 -4.47 1.15
CA ILE A 15 -3.65 -5.06 -0.15
C ILE A 15 -4.02 -6.54 -0.22
N GLY A 16 -3.86 -7.28 0.88
CA GLY A 16 -4.09 -8.71 0.92
C GLY A 16 -3.09 -9.51 0.07
N GLU A 17 -3.40 -10.79 -0.17
CA GLU A 17 -2.45 -11.72 -0.83
C GLU A 17 -2.39 -11.57 -2.35
N ASN A 18 -3.48 -11.14 -2.98
CA ASN A 18 -3.64 -11.12 -4.44
C ASN A 18 -3.44 -9.74 -5.06
N GLY A 19 -3.14 -8.73 -4.24
CA GLY A 19 -3.16 -7.34 -4.67
C GLY A 19 -4.56 -6.73 -4.63
N ILE A 20 -4.60 -5.42 -4.83
CA ILE A 20 -5.81 -4.60 -4.78
C ILE A 20 -5.77 -3.53 -5.87
N ASP A 21 -6.92 -3.14 -6.38
CA ASP A 21 -7.01 -1.97 -7.26
C ASP A 21 -6.54 -0.70 -6.53
N PRO A 22 -5.74 0.20 -7.15
CA PRO A 22 -5.23 1.40 -6.50
C PRO A 22 -6.33 2.30 -5.93
N GLN A 23 -7.46 2.46 -6.63
CA GLN A 23 -8.57 3.28 -6.15
C GLN A 23 -9.27 2.62 -4.97
N GLN A 24 -9.42 1.28 -4.99
CA GLN A 24 -9.96 0.53 -3.85
C GLN A 24 -9.06 0.63 -2.61
N LEU A 25 -7.74 0.60 -2.77
CA LEU A 25 -6.80 0.81 -1.65
C LEU A 25 -6.99 2.20 -1.02
N ILE A 26 -7.04 3.24 -1.86
CA ILE A 26 -7.27 4.62 -1.39
C ILE A 26 -8.62 4.72 -0.67
N ASN A 27 -9.69 4.17 -1.24
CA ASN A 27 -11.02 4.18 -0.63
C ASN A 27 -11.03 3.44 0.72
N THR A 28 -10.29 2.34 0.84
CA THR A 28 -10.16 1.58 2.09
C THR A 28 -9.48 2.42 3.17
N LEU A 29 -8.39 3.10 2.82
CA LEU A 29 -7.66 3.97 3.76
C LEU A 29 -8.46 5.23 4.11
N LEU A 30 -9.21 5.81 3.18
CA LEU A 30 -10.15 6.89 3.45
C LEU A 30 -11.27 6.43 4.41
N GLY A 31 -11.76 5.20 4.25
CA GLY A 31 -12.76 4.60 5.14
C GLY A 31 -12.26 4.38 6.57
N ALA A 32 -10.93 4.29 6.76
CA ALA A 32 -10.27 4.27 8.07
C ALA A 32 -10.00 5.68 8.64
N GLU A 33 -10.63 6.71 8.08
CA GLU A 33 -10.55 8.11 8.49
C GLU A 33 -9.16 8.76 8.37
N TYR A 34 -8.26 8.19 7.57
CA TYR A 34 -6.98 8.84 7.25
C TYR A 34 -7.19 9.99 6.26
N PRO A 35 -6.57 11.16 6.48
CA PRO A 35 -6.59 12.24 5.50
C PRO A 35 -5.81 11.84 4.24
N MET A 36 -6.24 12.35 3.08
CA MET A 36 -5.61 12.04 1.79
C MET A 36 -4.10 12.32 1.76
N SER A 37 -3.64 13.39 2.41
CA SER A 37 -2.20 13.70 2.51
C SER A 37 -1.40 12.60 3.21
N ALA A 38 -1.90 12.11 4.35
CA ALA A 38 -1.26 11.03 5.09
C ALA A 38 -1.26 9.71 4.32
N ILE A 39 -2.33 9.45 3.55
CA ILE A 39 -2.41 8.28 2.65
C ILE A 39 -1.30 8.36 1.59
N ILE A 40 -1.17 9.50 0.91
CA ILE A 40 -0.16 9.69 -0.14
C ILE A 40 1.25 9.50 0.43
N GLU A 41 1.56 10.13 1.56
CA GLU A 41 2.87 10.01 2.22
C GLU A 41 3.17 8.57 2.64
N ALA A 42 2.18 7.88 3.21
CA ALA A 42 2.33 6.49 3.63
C ALA A 42 2.56 5.54 2.44
N LEU A 43 1.84 5.74 1.33
CA LEU A 43 2.00 4.96 0.10
C LEU A 43 3.36 5.23 -0.55
N GLN A 44 3.79 6.49 -0.66
CA GLN A 44 5.12 6.85 -1.15
C GLN A 44 6.22 6.16 -0.34
N ARG A 45 6.15 6.28 0.99
CA ARG A 45 7.09 5.64 1.91
C ARG A 45 7.10 4.11 1.77
N ALA A 46 5.95 3.47 1.59
CA ALA A 46 5.86 2.03 1.38
C ALA A 46 6.49 1.59 0.04
N ILE A 47 6.36 2.40 -1.02
CA ILE A 47 7.01 2.17 -2.32
C ILE A 47 8.52 2.34 -2.20
N GLU A 48 8.99 3.44 -1.61
CA GLU A 48 10.42 3.72 -1.39
C GLU A 48 11.12 2.64 -0.55
N ARG A 49 10.39 2.05 0.41
CA ARG A 49 10.87 0.93 1.24
C ARG A 49 10.75 -0.43 0.56
N GLY A 50 10.27 -0.50 -0.68
CA GLY A 50 10.06 -1.74 -1.41
C GLY A 50 9.07 -2.68 -0.73
N LYS A 51 8.04 -2.15 -0.06
CA LYS A 51 6.98 -2.94 0.57
C LYS A 51 5.85 -3.25 -0.38
N ILE A 52 5.56 -2.32 -1.29
CA ILE A 52 4.48 -2.42 -2.27
C ILE A 52 4.99 -1.99 -3.65
N SER A 53 4.34 -2.46 -4.70
CA SER A 53 4.63 -2.08 -6.08
C SER A 53 3.35 -2.14 -6.93
N LEU A 54 3.45 -1.68 -8.18
CA LEU A 54 2.39 -1.81 -9.17
C LEU A 54 2.68 -3.02 -10.06
N ALA A 55 1.77 -3.98 -10.10
CA ALA A 55 1.82 -5.11 -11.01
C ALA A 55 1.52 -4.67 -12.45
N SER A 56 1.88 -5.53 -13.43
CA SER A 56 1.72 -5.22 -14.85
C SER A 56 0.26 -5.05 -15.30
N ASP A 57 -0.69 -5.57 -14.53
CA ASP A 57 -2.13 -5.42 -14.74
C ASP A 57 -2.72 -4.17 -14.07
N GLY A 58 -1.89 -3.36 -13.41
CA GLY A 58 -2.28 -2.13 -12.73
C GLY A 58 -2.75 -2.32 -11.28
N MET A 59 -2.65 -3.52 -10.70
CA MET A 59 -2.98 -3.73 -9.28
C MET A 59 -1.81 -3.37 -8.36
N VAL A 60 -2.09 -2.84 -7.17
CA VAL A 60 -1.10 -2.67 -6.10
C VAL A 60 -0.86 -4.01 -5.43
N VAL A 61 0.39 -4.44 -5.35
CA VAL A 61 0.79 -5.73 -4.76
C VAL A 61 1.81 -5.54 -3.65
N ALA A 62 1.79 -6.41 -2.65
CA ALA A 62 2.84 -6.50 -1.67
C ALA A 62 4.09 -7.13 -2.31
N VAL A 63 5.26 -6.53 -2.09
CA VAL A 63 6.53 -7.09 -2.55
C VAL A 63 6.94 -8.17 -1.55
N LYS A 64 6.64 -9.43 -1.87
CA LYS A 64 7.22 -10.57 -1.16
C LYS A 64 8.71 -10.60 -1.47
N ARG A 65 9.57 -10.63 -0.44
CA ARG A 65 11.04 -10.72 -0.56
C ARG A 65 11.53 -11.91 -1.40
N GLU A 66 10.67 -12.86 -1.75
CA GLU A 66 11.01 -14.04 -2.55
C GLU A 66 11.39 -13.73 -4.00
N PHE A 67 11.01 -12.56 -4.55
CA PHE A 67 11.40 -12.17 -5.91
C PHE A 67 12.77 -11.47 -6.01
N ALA A 68 13.48 -11.28 -4.89
CA ALA A 68 14.83 -10.70 -4.90
C ALA A 68 15.94 -11.70 -5.31
N ASN A 69 15.60 -12.98 -5.56
CA ASN A 69 16.55 -14.03 -5.95
C ASN A 69 16.28 -14.61 -7.36
N ALA A 70 15.75 -13.81 -8.28
CA ALA A 70 15.61 -14.21 -9.68
C ALA A 70 16.19 -13.16 -10.63
N ALA A 71 17.51 -12.98 -10.58
CA ALA A 71 18.37 -12.58 -11.71
C ALA A 71 19.84 -12.68 -11.31
#